data_AF-A0AAD9Z6H0-F1
#
_entry.id   AF-A0AAD9Z6H0-F1
#
_cell.length_a   1.000
_cell.length_b   1.000
_cell.length_c   1.000
_cell.angle_alpha   90.00
_cell.angle_beta   90.00
_cell.angle_gamma   90.00
#
_symmetry.space_group_name_H-M   'P 1'
#
loop_
_entity.id
_entity.type
_entity.pdbx_description
1 polymer ?
#
loop_
_entity_poly.entity_id
_entity_poly.type
_entity_poly.pdbx_seq_one_letter_code
_entity_poly.pdbx_strand_id
1 'polypeptide(L)'
;MAVTLPLVERTVLREAVGIVLKVVKGTVLSMVVRTVLALVKKVLLPLVEGAALPELPVSVLPLVRTVLLTLVEDTVVAELVVMAISLVENVLLSLVEDMIFSNVEEAVPSLVGIVLRRAEGSEDSEAAELEDRDDDATAKLVDIMLLPLAEGSEDGTAAELNDIEDDGPAELVGTVVLLEGDDAAAELGDIELVGEFFH
;
A
#
# COMPACT_ATOMS: atom_id res chain seq x y z
N MET A 1 -84.46 5.43 48.89
CA MET A 1 -83.97 4.20 48.21
C MET A 1 -83.20 4.47 46.91
N ALA A 2 -83.30 5.66 46.29
CA ALA A 2 -82.66 5.93 44.99
C ALA A 2 -81.12 6.07 45.00
N VAL A 3 -80.50 6.38 46.14
CA VAL A 3 -79.05 6.67 46.22
C VAL A 3 -78.20 5.41 46.48
N THR A 4 -78.79 4.31 46.94
CA THR A 4 -78.05 3.12 47.40
C THR A 4 -77.52 2.26 46.26
N LEU A 5 -78.28 2.10 45.18
CA LEU A 5 -77.88 1.35 43.98
C LEU A 5 -76.61 1.92 43.31
N PRO A 6 -76.55 3.22 42.94
CA PRO A 6 -75.35 3.76 42.29
C PRO A 6 -74.12 3.80 43.20
N LEU A 7 -74.30 3.82 44.52
CA LEU A 7 -73.18 3.73 45.46
C LEU A 7 -72.61 2.31 45.52
N VAL A 8 -73.48 1.30 45.63
CA VAL A 8 -73.09 -0.12 45.65
C VAL A 8 -72.38 -0.50 44.35
N GLU A 9 -72.89 -0.04 43.20
CA GLU A 9 -72.26 -0.28 41.91
C GLU A 9 -70.85 0.31 41.84
N ARG A 10 -70.67 1.57 42.28
CA ARG A 10 -69.35 2.21 42.33
C ARG A 10 -68.38 1.50 43.27
N THR A 11 -68.83 1.05 44.44
CA THR A 11 -67.96 0.36 45.39
C THR A 11 -67.54 -1.01 44.88
N VAL A 12 -68.48 -1.79 44.34
CA VAL A 12 -68.19 -3.13 43.77
C VAL A 12 -67.27 -3.00 42.56
N LEU A 13 -67.51 -2.03 41.68
CA LEU A 13 -66.65 -1.79 40.52
C LEU A 13 -65.23 -1.41 40.95
N ARG A 14 -65.08 -0.51 41.93
CA ARG A 14 -63.77 -0.09 42.45
C ARG A 14 -63.01 -1.26 43.05
N GLU A 15 -63.68 -2.12 43.81
CA GLU A 15 -63.06 -3.26 44.47
C GLU A 15 -62.69 -4.35 43.45
N ALA A 16 -63.59 -4.67 42.51
CA ALA A 16 -63.32 -5.60 41.42
C ALA A 16 -62.13 -5.14 40.57
N VAL A 17 -62.09 -3.87 40.16
CA VAL A 17 -60.96 -3.29 39.42
C VAL A 17 -59.69 -3.35 40.27
N GLY A 18 -59.76 -3.02 41.56
CA GLY A 18 -58.61 -3.10 42.47
C GLY A 18 -58.03 -4.51 42.60
N ILE A 19 -58.88 -5.53 42.70
CA ILE A 19 -58.47 -6.94 42.77
C ILE A 19 -57.86 -7.39 41.45
N VAL A 20 -58.53 -7.12 40.32
CA VAL A 20 -58.03 -7.47 38.99
C VAL A 20 -56.66 -6.83 38.75
N LEU A 21 -56.51 -5.55 39.07
CA LEU A 21 -55.26 -4.83 38.85
C LEU A 21 -54.12 -5.38 39.72
N LYS A 22 -54.41 -5.79 40.97
CA LYS A 22 -53.44 -6.49 41.83
C LYS A 22 -53.03 -7.83 41.25
N VAL A 23 -53.97 -8.64 40.76
CA VAL A 23 -53.69 -9.95 40.15
C VAL A 23 -52.88 -9.80 38.86
N VAL A 24 -53.25 -8.85 38.00
CA VAL A 24 -52.52 -8.58 36.75
C VAL A 24 -51.09 -8.12 37.04
N LYS A 25 -50.89 -7.16 37.94
CA LYS A 25 -49.55 -6.64 38.27
C LYS A 25 -48.69 -7.66 39.03
N GLY A 26 -49.28 -8.37 39.98
CA GLY A 26 -48.53 -9.28 40.84
C GLY A 26 -48.22 -10.62 40.17
N THR A 27 -49.23 -11.21 39.53
CA THR A 27 -49.15 -12.61 39.08
C THR A 27 -48.91 -12.68 37.57
N VAL A 28 -49.79 -12.05 36.78
CA VAL A 28 -49.74 -12.17 35.32
C VAL A 28 -48.45 -11.54 34.79
N LEU A 29 -48.14 -10.31 35.19
CA LEU A 29 -46.93 -9.62 34.75
C LEU A 29 -45.67 -10.36 35.19
N SER A 30 -45.62 -10.84 36.44
CA SER A 30 -44.49 -11.62 36.95
C SER A 30 -44.29 -12.92 36.17
N MET A 31 -45.37 -13.63 35.86
CA MET A 31 -45.33 -14.84 35.04
C MET A 31 -44.85 -14.53 33.61
N VAL A 32 -45.39 -13.48 32.97
CA VAL A 32 -44.98 -13.07 31.62
C VAL A 32 -43.51 -12.69 31.60
N VAL A 33 -43.05 -11.83 32.52
CA VAL A 33 -41.64 -11.43 32.60
C VAL A 33 -40.75 -12.64 32.79
N ARG A 34 -41.10 -13.55 33.71
CA ARG A 34 -40.28 -14.74 33.98
C ARG A 34 -40.21 -15.66 32.78
N THR A 35 -41.33 -15.94 32.13
CA THR A 35 -41.41 -16.85 30.99
C THR A 35 -40.72 -16.26 29.77
N VAL A 36 -40.99 -14.99 29.45
CA VAL A 36 -40.35 -14.31 28.32
C VAL A 36 -38.86 -14.18 28.55
N LEU A 37 -38.41 -13.76 29.74
CA LEU A 37 -36.99 -13.65 30.04
C LEU A 37 -36.30 -15.02 30.00
N ALA A 38 -36.95 -16.08 30.49
CA ALA A 38 -36.41 -17.43 30.39
C ALA A 38 -36.27 -17.88 28.93
N LEU A 39 -37.26 -17.57 28.08
CA LEU A 39 -37.23 -17.92 26.66
C LEU A 39 -36.14 -17.13 25.91
N VAL A 40 -36.01 -15.83 26.19
CA VAL A 40 -34.91 -15.01 25.65
C VAL A 40 -33.56 -15.60 26.04
N LYS A 41 -33.36 -15.89 27.33
CA LYS A 41 -32.06 -16.37 27.83
C LYS A 41 -31.72 -17.79 27.40
N LYS A 42 -32.70 -18.69 27.27
CA LYS A 42 -32.45 -20.11 27.01
C LYS A 42 -32.57 -20.50 25.54
N VAL A 43 -33.26 -19.69 24.74
CA VAL A 43 -33.52 -20.02 23.33
C VAL A 43 -32.91 -18.97 22.41
N LEU A 44 -33.29 -17.70 22.58
CA LEU A 44 -32.87 -16.65 21.64
C LEU A 44 -31.38 -16.30 21.79
N LEU A 45 -30.88 -16.10 23.01
CA LEU A 45 -29.46 -15.79 23.24
C LEU A 45 -28.55 -16.89 22.68
N PRO A 46 -28.75 -18.18 23.03
CA PRO A 46 -27.90 -19.26 22.50
C PRO A 46 -28.00 -19.42 20.98
N LEU A 47 -29.14 -19.09 20.37
CA LEU A 47 -29.28 -19.10 18.92
C LEU A 47 -28.43 -18.00 18.27
N VAL A 48 -28.44 -16.79 18.83
CA VAL A 48 -27.62 -15.68 18.35
C VAL A 48 -26.13 -15.99 18.56
N GLU A 49 -25.76 -16.46 19.75
CA GLU A 49 -24.38 -16.80 20.11
C GLU A 49 -23.83 -18.01 19.35
N GLY A 50 -24.68 -19.01 19.07
CA GLY A 50 -24.27 -20.27 18.46
C GLY A 50 -24.39 -20.32 16.94
N ALA A 51 -25.24 -19.50 16.33
CA ALA A 51 -25.45 -19.52 14.88
C ALA A 51 -25.11 -18.17 14.23
N ALA A 52 -25.76 -17.09 14.64
CA ALA A 52 -25.63 -15.80 13.96
C ALA A 52 -24.24 -15.16 14.14
N LEU A 53 -23.71 -15.14 15.37
CA LEU A 53 -22.40 -14.57 15.66
C LEU A 53 -21.24 -15.34 14.99
N PRO A 54 -21.21 -16.68 15.01
CA PRO A 54 -20.18 -17.46 14.32
C PRO A 54 -20.25 -17.37 12.79
N GLU A 55 -21.42 -17.10 12.20
CA GLU A 55 -21.53 -16.91 10.74
C GLU A 55 -20.85 -15.63 10.25
N LEU A 56 -20.77 -14.58 11.09
CA LEU A 56 -20.11 -13.31 10.72
C LEU A 56 -18.64 -13.49 10.29
N PRO A 57 -17.74 -14.09 11.09
CA PRO A 57 -16.34 -14.28 10.71
C PRO A 57 -16.14 -15.26 9.55
N VAL A 58 -17.10 -16.18 9.31
CA VAL A 58 -16.96 -17.22 8.28
C VAL A 58 -17.49 -16.77 6.91
N SER A 59 -18.52 -15.94 6.88
CA SER A 59 -19.20 -15.57 5.63
C SER A 59 -19.11 -14.07 5.32
N VAL A 60 -19.47 -13.22 6.28
CA VAL A 60 -19.60 -11.78 6.05
C VAL A 60 -18.22 -11.10 6.04
N LEU A 61 -17.38 -11.39 7.03
CA LEU A 61 -16.05 -10.77 7.13
C LEU A 61 -15.14 -11.09 5.94
N PRO A 62 -15.05 -12.36 5.47
CA PRO A 62 -14.23 -12.69 4.32
C PRO A 62 -14.73 -11.99 3.06
N LEU A 63 -16.05 -11.96 2.84
CA LEU A 63 -16.64 -11.27 1.69
C LEU A 63 -16.33 -9.77 1.71
N VAL A 64 -16.50 -9.11 2.86
CA VAL A 64 -16.18 -7.69 3.03
C VAL A 64 -14.69 -7.45 2.81
N ARG A 65 -13.82 -8.31 3.36
CA ARG A 65 -12.37 -8.20 3.17
C ARG A 65 -11.98 -8.31 1.70
N THR A 66 -12.49 -9.31 0.99
CA THR A 66 -12.18 -9.50 -0.44
C THR A 66 -12.67 -8.31 -1.26
N VAL A 67 -13.93 -7.89 -1.09
CA VAL A 67 -14.46 -6.75 -1.85
C VAL A 67 -13.68 -5.47 -1.60
N LEU A 68 -13.33 -5.19 -0.33
CA LEU A 68 -12.56 -4.00 -0.01
C LEU A 68 -11.12 -4.06 -0.54
N LEU A 69 -10.45 -5.22 -0.43
CA LEU A 69 -9.10 -5.39 -0.98
C LEU A 69 -9.09 -5.19 -2.48
N THR A 70 -9.98 -5.87 -3.21
CA THR A 70 -10.10 -5.72 -4.66
C THR A 70 -10.41 -4.28 -5.05
N LEU A 71 -11.30 -3.60 -4.32
CA LEU A 71 -11.59 -2.18 -4.60
C LEU A 71 -10.34 -1.31 -4.39
N VAL A 72 -9.59 -1.50 -3.32
CA VAL A 72 -8.36 -0.74 -3.05
C VAL A 72 -7.31 -0.99 -4.13
N GLU A 73 -7.10 -2.25 -4.51
CA GLU A 73 -6.13 -2.63 -5.54
C GLU A 73 -6.53 -2.07 -6.91
N ASP A 74 -7.77 -2.29 -7.35
CA ASP A 74 -8.21 -1.93 -8.70
C ASP A 74 -8.40 -0.42 -8.91
N THR A 75 -8.75 0.31 -7.85
CA THR A 75 -9.07 1.75 -7.98
C THR A 75 -7.97 2.61 -7.39
N VAL A 76 -7.70 2.48 -6.10
CA VAL A 76 -6.79 3.39 -5.38
C VAL A 76 -5.35 3.17 -5.84
N VAL A 77 -4.89 1.91 -5.88
CA VAL A 77 -3.51 1.61 -6.28
C VAL A 77 -3.31 1.91 -7.75
N ALA A 78 -4.22 1.49 -8.63
CA ALA A 78 -4.12 1.78 -10.06
C ALA A 78 -4.07 3.29 -10.35
N GLU A 79 -4.94 4.08 -9.72
CA GLU A 79 -4.95 5.53 -9.89
C GLU A 79 -3.67 6.18 -9.35
N LEU A 80 -3.18 5.72 -8.19
CA LEU A 80 -1.93 6.20 -7.61
C LEU A 80 -0.72 5.89 -8.50
N VAL A 81 -0.65 4.69 -9.08
CA VAL A 81 0.43 4.30 -10.00
C VAL A 81 0.42 5.16 -11.25
N VAL A 82 -0.74 5.37 -11.88
CA VAL A 82 -0.85 6.24 -13.06
C VAL A 82 -0.46 7.68 -12.73
N MET A 83 -0.89 8.19 -11.59
CA MET A 83 -0.52 9.53 -11.12
C MET A 83 0.99 9.64 -10.87
N ALA A 84 1.59 8.64 -10.20
CA ALA A 84 3.01 8.61 -9.90
C ALA A 84 3.86 8.56 -11.17
N ILE A 85 3.51 7.69 -12.13
CA ILE A 85 4.18 7.61 -13.43
C ILE A 85 4.06 8.95 -14.16
N SER A 86 2.86 9.52 -14.23
CA SER A 86 2.65 10.81 -14.90
C SER A 86 3.46 11.94 -14.26
N LEU A 87 3.60 11.93 -12.93
CA LEU A 87 4.39 12.93 -12.22
C LEU A 87 5.89 12.73 -12.52
N VAL A 88 6.38 11.49 -12.46
CA VAL A 88 7.76 11.13 -12.80
C VAL A 88 8.08 11.54 -14.23
N GLU A 89 7.27 11.14 -15.20
CA GLU A 89 7.48 11.48 -16.60
C GLU A 89 7.47 12.98 -16.82
N ASN A 90 6.46 13.71 -16.35
CA ASN A 90 6.37 15.13 -16.67
C ASN A 90 7.38 15.99 -15.90
N VAL A 91 7.55 15.74 -14.59
CA VAL A 91 8.38 16.61 -13.74
C VAL A 91 9.85 16.23 -13.82
N LEU A 92 10.18 14.94 -13.77
CA LEU A 92 11.59 14.54 -13.81
C LEU A 92 12.16 14.66 -15.23
N LEU A 93 11.41 14.33 -16.29
CA LEU A 93 11.95 14.54 -17.65
C LEU A 93 12.15 16.01 -17.94
N SER A 94 11.21 16.90 -17.57
CA SER A 94 11.39 18.35 -17.79
C SER A 94 12.58 18.91 -17.02
N LEU A 95 12.75 18.51 -15.75
CA LEU A 95 13.89 18.95 -14.95
C LEU A 95 15.23 18.47 -15.53
N VAL A 96 15.29 17.20 -15.96
CA VAL A 96 16.50 16.63 -16.57
C VAL A 96 16.79 17.31 -17.91
N GLU A 97 15.78 17.54 -18.74
CA GLU A 97 15.91 18.24 -20.01
C GLU A 97 16.42 19.67 -19.81
N ASP A 98 15.81 20.43 -18.89
CA ASP A 98 16.21 21.80 -18.57
C ASP A 98 17.64 21.86 -18.04
N MET A 99 18.02 20.93 -17.16
CA MET A 99 19.39 20.86 -16.62
C MET A 99 20.42 20.51 -17.70
N ILE A 100 20.16 19.49 -18.52
CA ILE A 100 21.07 19.08 -19.58
C ILE A 100 21.20 20.19 -20.61
N PHE A 101 20.09 20.78 -21.04
CA PHE A 101 20.09 21.83 -22.05
C PHE A 101 20.82 23.08 -21.56
N SER A 102 20.57 23.52 -20.32
CA SER A 102 21.30 24.64 -19.71
C SER A 102 22.81 24.36 -19.60
N ASN A 103 23.19 23.16 -19.17
CA ASN A 103 24.60 22.79 -19.04
C ASN A 103 25.30 22.72 -20.42
N VAL A 104 24.63 22.18 -21.43
CA VAL A 104 25.15 22.06 -22.80
C VAL A 104 25.30 23.44 -23.45
N GLU A 105 24.27 24.29 -23.34
CA GLU A 105 24.31 25.65 -23.90
C GLU A 105 25.40 26.52 -23.24
N GLU A 106 25.73 26.30 -21.97
CA GLU A 106 26.80 27.04 -21.29
C GLU A 106 28.19 26.43 -21.55
N ALA A 107 28.34 25.12 -21.39
CA ALA A 107 29.65 24.47 -21.40
C ALA A 107 30.23 24.29 -22.82
N VAL A 108 29.39 23.95 -23.81
CA VAL A 108 29.88 23.63 -25.16
C VAL A 108 30.50 24.85 -25.85
N PRO A 109 29.86 26.04 -25.90
CA PRO A 109 30.47 27.22 -26.52
C PRO A 109 31.76 27.65 -25.83
N SER A 110 31.81 27.52 -24.49
CA SER A 110 33.02 27.80 -23.70
C SER A 110 34.17 26.88 -24.10
N LEU A 111 33.93 25.57 -24.19
CA LEU A 111 34.92 24.58 -24.60
C LEU A 111 35.36 24.79 -26.06
N VAL A 112 34.42 25.02 -26.97
CA VAL A 112 34.71 25.33 -28.37
C VAL A 112 35.59 26.58 -28.46
N GLY A 113 35.29 27.62 -27.69
CA GLY A 113 36.10 28.85 -27.63
C GLY A 113 37.51 28.63 -27.03
N ILE A 114 37.70 27.65 -26.15
CA ILE A 114 39.03 27.25 -25.66
C ILE A 114 39.80 26.50 -26.76
N VAL A 115 39.16 25.55 -27.44
CA VAL A 115 39.78 24.75 -28.51
C VAL A 115 40.20 25.63 -29.69
N LEU A 116 39.32 26.55 -30.14
CA LEU A 116 39.65 27.46 -31.23
C LEU A 116 40.80 28.40 -30.86
N ARG A 117 40.81 28.96 -29.65
CA ARG A 117 41.95 29.79 -29.18
C ARG A 117 43.26 29.02 -29.09
N ARG A 118 43.20 27.72 -28.74
CA ARG A 118 44.38 26.85 -28.74
C ARG A 118 44.86 26.54 -30.17
N ALA A 119 43.95 26.35 -31.11
CA ALA A 119 44.28 26.14 -32.51
C ALA A 119 44.85 27.41 -33.18
N GLU A 120 44.29 28.58 -32.89
CA GLU A 120 44.78 29.87 -33.40
C GLU A 120 46.10 30.29 -32.74
N GLY A 121 46.33 29.91 -31.47
CA GLY A 121 47.56 30.21 -30.75
C GLY A 121 48.75 29.27 -31.04
N SER A 122 48.57 28.24 -31.88
CA SER A 122 49.64 27.27 -32.19
C SER A 122 50.43 27.59 -33.47
N GLU A 123 50.13 28.67 -34.19
CA GLU A 123 50.84 29.01 -35.43
C GLU A 123 52.07 29.92 -35.22
N ASP A 124 52.23 30.53 -34.03
CA ASP A 124 53.26 31.57 -33.80
C ASP A 124 54.34 31.25 -32.74
N SER A 125 54.39 30.05 -32.15
CA SER A 125 55.49 29.71 -31.21
C SER A 125 56.02 28.28 -31.41
N GLU A 126 57.25 28.20 -31.94
CA GLU A 126 58.28 27.15 -31.75
C GLU A 126 57.84 25.69 -31.98
N ALA A 127 58.31 24.94 -32.98
CA ALA A 127 59.65 24.87 -33.56
C ALA A 127 60.81 24.85 -32.53
N ALA A 128 60.61 24.30 -31.33
CA ALA A 128 61.66 23.78 -30.46
C ALA A 128 61.04 22.88 -29.37
N GLU A 129 61.65 21.71 -29.14
CA GLU A 129 61.32 20.71 -28.12
C GLU A 129 60.03 19.90 -28.35
N LEU A 130 60.19 18.92 -29.24
CA LEU A 130 59.49 17.64 -29.14
C LEU A 130 59.97 16.87 -27.91
N GLU A 131 59.05 16.05 -27.40
CA GLU A 131 59.21 14.88 -26.52
C GLU A 131 58.75 15.10 -25.06
N ASP A 132 57.85 14.22 -24.62
CA ASP A 132 57.47 13.92 -23.21
C ASP A 132 56.17 14.43 -22.53
N ARG A 133 55.10 14.91 -23.21
CA ARG A 133 53.91 15.38 -22.43
C ARG A 133 52.49 15.09 -22.92
N ASP A 134 52.21 13.97 -23.58
CA ASP A 134 50.88 13.72 -24.17
C ASP A 134 50.11 12.44 -23.73
N ASP A 135 50.29 11.95 -22.50
CA ASP A 135 49.42 10.87 -21.96
C ASP A 135 48.48 11.30 -20.81
N ASP A 136 48.72 12.45 -20.14
CA ASP A 136 47.94 12.84 -18.93
C ASP A 136 46.68 13.69 -19.23
N ALA A 137 46.66 14.43 -20.34
CA ALA A 137 45.57 15.36 -20.65
C ALA A 137 44.36 14.67 -21.31
N THR A 138 44.61 13.65 -22.12
CA THR A 138 43.57 12.81 -22.75
C THR A 138 42.92 11.87 -21.74
N ALA A 139 43.67 11.37 -20.75
CA ALA A 139 43.13 10.56 -19.65
C ALA A 139 42.12 11.33 -18.77
N LYS A 140 42.37 12.62 -18.48
CA LYS A 140 41.46 13.45 -17.67
C LYS A 140 40.15 13.82 -18.36
N LEU A 141 40.11 13.83 -19.69
CA LEU A 141 38.87 14.14 -20.43
C LEU A 141 37.93 12.94 -20.51
N VAL A 142 38.47 11.71 -20.51
CA VAL A 142 37.68 10.49 -20.40
C VAL A 142 37.06 10.36 -19.00
N ASP A 143 37.79 10.74 -17.94
CA ASP A 143 37.30 10.72 -16.56
C ASP A 143 36.15 11.71 -16.28
N ILE A 144 36.06 12.85 -16.99
CA ILE A 144 34.96 13.82 -16.81
C ILE A 144 33.70 13.37 -17.54
N MET A 145 33.83 12.64 -18.66
CA MET A 145 32.69 12.07 -19.39
C MET A 145 32.24 10.71 -18.84
N LEU A 146 33.07 10.04 -18.04
CA LEU A 146 32.77 8.77 -17.35
C LEU A 146 32.69 8.96 -15.83
N LEU A 147 31.93 9.96 -15.35
CA LEU A 147 31.44 9.87 -13.97
C LEU A 147 30.55 8.63 -13.86
N PRO A 148 30.79 7.76 -12.86
CA PRO A 148 30.12 6.48 -12.78
C PRO A 148 28.63 6.69 -12.49
N LEU A 149 27.78 6.14 -13.36
CA LEU A 149 26.51 5.62 -12.88
C LEU A 149 26.89 4.63 -11.78
N ALA A 150 26.55 4.95 -10.54
CA ALA A 150 26.84 4.13 -9.38
C ALA A 150 26.23 2.72 -9.60
N GLU A 151 27.06 1.80 -10.07
CA GLU A 151 26.79 0.37 -10.01
C GLU A 151 26.76 0.00 -8.52
N GLY A 152 25.60 -0.51 -8.09
CA GLY A 152 25.44 -1.13 -6.80
C GLY A 152 26.45 -2.25 -6.67
N SER A 153 27.33 -2.10 -5.68
CA SER A 153 28.30 -3.08 -5.21
C SER A 153 27.62 -4.41 -4.85
N GLU A 154 27.47 -5.32 -5.80
CA GLU A 154 27.31 -6.74 -5.56
C GLU A 154 28.69 -7.35 -5.28
N ASP A 155 29.13 -7.30 -4.02
CA ASP A 155 30.14 -8.25 -3.55
C ASP A 155 29.83 -8.62 -2.10
N GLY A 156 28.82 -9.49 -1.97
CA GLY A 156 28.49 -10.20 -0.74
C GLY A 156 28.82 -11.67 -0.94
N THR A 157 30.09 -12.03 -0.77
CA THR A 157 30.55 -13.42 -0.71
C THR A 157 29.73 -14.21 0.32
N ALA A 158 28.96 -15.17 -0.17
CA ALA A 158 28.34 -16.21 0.65
C ALA A 158 29.42 -17.21 1.07
N ALA A 159 29.73 -17.27 2.37
CA ALA A 159 29.97 -18.50 3.15
C ALA A 159 30.65 -18.18 4.48
N GLU A 160 29.86 -17.89 5.52
CA GLU A 160 30.05 -18.41 6.88
C GLU A 160 28.84 -17.97 7.73
N LEU A 161 27.83 -18.85 7.84
CA LEU A 161 26.79 -18.75 8.86
C LEU A 161 26.79 -20.04 9.66
N ASN A 162 27.64 -20.06 10.68
CA ASN A 162 27.38 -20.84 11.89
C ASN A 162 26.57 -19.95 12.84
N ASP A 163 25.51 -20.54 13.39
CA ASP A 163 24.88 -20.24 14.68
C ASP A 163 24.48 -18.79 15.00
N ILE A 164 23.23 -18.38 14.67
CA ILE A 164 22.47 -17.46 15.53
C ILE A 164 20.98 -17.84 15.51
N GLU A 165 20.48 -18.21 16.69
CA GLU A 165 19.08 -18.39 17.05
C GLU A 165 18.33 -17.05 17.12
N ASP A 166 17.04 -17.09 16.76
CA ASP A 166 15.92 -16.40 17.42
C ASP A 166 15.63 -14.90 17.18
N ASP A 167 14.32 -14.65 17.02
CA ASP A 167 13.51 -13.42 17.13
C ASP A 167 13.56 -12.28 16.07
N GLY A 168 12.47 -12.19 15.27
CA GLY A 168 11.95 -10.92 14.68
C GLY A 168 11.69 -10.92 13.16
N PRO A 169 10.53 -10.41 12.66
CA PRO A 169 10.19 -10.48 11.24
C PRO A 169 10.87 -9.37 10.41
N ALA A 170 11.68 -9.78 9.45
CA ALA A 170 12.39 -8.91 8.51
C ALA A 170 11.55 -8.52 7.28
N GLU A 171 11.72 -7.28 6.83
CA GLU A 171 11.18 -6.69 5.61
C GLU A 171 11.58 -7.44 4.34
N LEU A 172 10.62 -7.58 3.42
CA LEU A 172 10.77 -8.13 2.09
C LEU A 172 11.45 -7.10 1.17
N VAL A 173 12.69 -7.38 0.76
CA VAL A 173 13.34 -6.74 -0.39
C VAL A 173 13.27 -7.72 -1.56
N GLY A 174 12.43 -7.42 -2.55
CA GLY A 174 12.36 -8.17 -3.80
C GLY A 174 13.37 -7.61 -4.82
N THR A 175 14.36 -8.41 -5.18
CA THR A 175 15.31 -8.11 -6.27
C THR A 175 14.71 -8.63 -7.58
N VAL A 176 14.46 -7.73 -8.54
CA VAL A 176 14.06 -8.09 -9.91
C VAL A 176 15.34 -8.22 -10.74
N VAL A 177 15.66 -9.42 -11.21
CA VAL A 177 16.75 -9.67 -12.15
C VAL A 177 16.16 -9.67 -13.57
N LEU A 178 16.52 -8.67 -14.38
CA LEU A 178 16.28 -8.67 -15.82
C LEU A 178 17.49 -9.31 -16.51
N LEU A 179 17.27 -10.44 -17.20
CA LEU A 179 18.28 -11.01 -18.10
C LEU A 179 18.05 -10.44 -19.51
N GLU A 180 18.94 -9.55 -19.96
CA GLU A 180 19.06 -9.20 -21.38
C GLU A 180 19.75 -10.34 -22.12
N GLY A 181 18.99 -10.99 -23.02
CA GLY A 181 19.50 -11.92 -24.02
C GLY A 181 19.10 -11.43 -25.39
N ASP A 182 20.06 -10.82 -26.08
CA ASP A 182 19.96 -10.39 -27.48
C ASP A 182 20.15 -11.63 -28.36
N ASP A 183 19.05 -12.23 -28.85
CA ASP A 183 18.98 -12.85 -30.17
C ASP A 183 17.63 -13.55 -30.42
N ALA A 184 17.11 -13.31 -31.62
CA ALA A 184 16.15 -14.11 -32.38
C ALA A 184 14.66 -14.13 -31.93
N ALA A 185 13.87 -13.39 -32.71
CA ALA A 185 12.43 -13.51 -32.84
C ALA A 185 11.96 -14.95 -33.11
N ALA A 186 11.04 -15.47 -32.28
CA ALA A 186 9.91 -16.31 -32.69
C ALA A 186 8.99 -16.59 -31.49
N GLU A 187 7.68 -16.49 -31.75
CA GLU A 187 6.56 -16.99 -30.93
C GLU A 187 6.22 -16.26 -29.62
N LEU A 188 5.07 -15.56 -29.69
CA LEU A 188 4.22 -15.24 -28.55
C LEU A 188 3.79 -16.52 -27.83
N GLY A 189 4.15 -16.65 -26.56
CA GLY A 189 3.64 -17.69 -25.66
C GLY A 189 4.14 -17.48 -24.24
N ASP A 190 3.23 -17.05 -23.38
CA ASP A 190 3.24 -17.25 -21.93
C ASP A 190 4.45 -16.71 -21.13
N ILE A 191 4.36 -15.46 -20.69
CA ILE A 191 5.03 -15.03 -19.45
C ILE A 191 4.12 -15.48 -18.29
N GLU A 192 4.36 -16.68 -17.80
CA GLU A 192 3.76 -17.20 -16.58
C GLU A 192 4.46 -16.53 -15.38
N LEU A 193 3.77 -15.57 -14.76
CA LEU A 193 4.15 -15.00 -13.46
C LEU A 193 3.97 -16.10 -12.39
N VAL A 194 4.97 -16.97 -12.23
CA VAL A 194 5.02 -17.89 -11.09
C VAL A 194 5.55 -17.12 -9.88
N GLY A 195 4.65 -16.40 -9.22
CA GLY A 195 4.84 -15.93 -7.86
C GLY A 195 4.28 -16.96 -6.87
N GLU A 196 5.05 -17.98 -6.52
CA GLU A 196 4.77 -18.81 -5.34
C GLU A 196 5.02 -17.96 -4.08
N PHE A 197 3.95 -17.40 -3.52
CA PHE A 197 3.95 -16.93 -2.13
C PHE A 197 3.77 -18.14 -1.21
N PHE A 198 4.86 -18.64 -0.62
CA PHE A 198 4.77 -19.44 0.60
C PHE A 198 4.67 -18.51 1.81
N HIS A 199 3.45 -18.37 2.36
CA HIS A 199 3.19 -18.40 3.80
C HIS A 199 1.72 -18.70 4.09
#